data_AF-A0A1I0GJI3-F1
#
_entry.id   AF-A0A1I0GJI3-F1
#
_cell.length_a   1.000
_cell.length_b   1.000
_cell.length_c   1.000
_cell.angle_alpha   90.00
_cell.angle_beta   90.00
_cell.angle_gamma   90.00
#
_symmetry.space_group_name_H-M   'P 1'
#
loop_
_entity.id
_entity.type
_entity.pdbx_description
1 polymer ?
#
loop_
_entity_poly.entity_id
_entity_poly.type
_entity_poly.pdbx_seq_one_letter_code
_entity_poly.pdbx_strand_id
1 'polypeptide(L)'
;MDIAVYLTLLFSLIVSTLFSIWLFKKKASKWFGVLIGFCINTLLLSVATIIFYKVFNVKAVDGVFAGLGILIFAFFIPIITCINFYILEFLNNKNIVKITN
;
A
#
# COMPACT_ATOMS: atom_id res chain seq x y z
N MET A 1 -0.22 -16.59 11.24
CA MET A 1 0.23 -15.24 10.84
C MET A 1 -0.15 -14.29 11.95
N ASP A 2 0.86 -13.62 12.54
CA ASP A 2 0.65 -12.72 13.67
C ASP A 2 -0.30 -11.57 13.33
N ILE A 3 -1.18 -11.24 14.27
CA ILE A 3 -2.14 -10.13 14.15
C ILE A 3 -1.40 -8.81 13.84
N ALA A 4 -0.17 -8.67 14.33
CA ALA A 4 0.69 -7.52 14.08
C ALA A 4 1.05 -7.36 12.59
N VAL A 5 1.25 -8.45 11.85
CA VAL A 5 1.56 -8.40 10.41
C VAL A 5 0.34 -7.89 9.64
N TYR A 6 -0.85 -8.41 9.94
CA TYR A 6 -2.10 -7.95 9.33
C TYR A 6 -2.37 -6.47 9.61
N LEU A 7 -2.21 -6.03 10.86
CA LEU A 7 -2.38 -4.63 11.25
C LEU A 7 -1.40 -3.71 10.52
N THR A 8 -0.15 -4.15 10.34
CA THR A 8 0.88 -3.37 9.64
C THR A 8 0.55 -3.21 8.15
N LEU A 9 0.12 -4.29 7.48
CA LEU A 9 -0.30 -4.24 6.08
C LEU A 9 -1.52 -3.34 5.89
N LEU A 10 -2.51 -3.44 6.78
CA LEU A 10 -3.72 -2.63 6.74
C LEU A 10 -3.41 -1.15 6.99
N PHE A 11 -2.53 -0.84 7.96
CA PHE A 11 -2.06 0.52 8.21
C PHE A 11 -1.33 1.10 6.99
N SER A 12 -0.43 0.32 6.37
CA SER A 12 0.29 0.73 5.16
C SER A 12 -0.67 1.08 4.02
N LEU A 13 -1.70 0.24 3.81
CA LEU A 13 -2.72 0.47 2.78
C LEU A 13 -3.49 1.78 3.05
N ILE A 14 -3.95 2.01 4.28
CA ILE A 14 -4.70 3.22 4.64
C ILE A 14 -3.85 4.47 4.40
N VAL A 15 -2.63 4.51 4.94
CA VAL A 15 -1.74 5.68 4.83
C VAL A 15 -1.45 5.97 3.36
N SER A 16 -1.07 4.96 2.58
CA SER A 16 -0.74 5.13 1.17
C SER A 16 -1.95 5.57 0.32
N THR A 17 -3.13 5.03 0.61
CA THR A 17 -4.38 5.44 -0.06
C THR A 17 -4.69 6.91 0.22
N LEU A 18 -4.61 7.34 1.49
CA LEU A 18 -4.87 8.74 1.88
C LEU A 18 -3.92 9.71 1.18
N PHE A 19 -2.62 9.41 1.16
CA PHE A 19 -1.64 10.24 0.44
C PHE A 19 -1.89 10.27 -1.06
N SER A 20 -2.20 9.12 -1.67
CA SER A 20 -2.50 9.01 -3.11
C SER A 20 -3.71 9.85 -3.50
N ILE A 21 -4.79 9.79 -2.71
CA ILE A 21 -6.02 10.59 -2.92
C ILE A 21 -5.74 12.08 -2.72
N TRP A 22 -5.00 12.44 -1.67
CA TRP A 22 -4.67 13.84 -1.38
C TRP A 22 -3.87 14.48 -2.52
N LEU A 23 -2.88 13.76 -3.08
CA LEU A 23 -2.10 14.21 -4.22
C LEU A 23 -2.93 14.29 -5.50
N PHE A 24 -3.78 13.31 -5.76
CA PHE A 24 -4.69 13.33 -6.90
C PHE A 24 -5.61 14.55 -6.88
N LYS A 25 -6.15 14.91 -5.69
CA LYS A 25 -6.94 16.14 -5.51
C LYS A 25 -6.17 17.42 -5.80
N LYS A 26 -4.84 17.42 -5.64
CA LYS A 26 -3.97 18.58 -5.89
C LYS A 26 -3.61 18.77 -7.38
N LYS A 27 -4.39 18.20 -8.31
CA LYS A 27 -4.18 18.17 -9.77
C LYS A 27 -2.92 17.44 -10.23
N ALA A 28 -2.37 16.52 -9.43
CA ALA A 28 -1.38 15.59 -9.95
C ALA A 28 -2.04 14.65 -10.97
N SER A 29 -1.31 14.25 -12.02
CA SER A 29 -1.80 13.23 -12.94
C SER A 29 -2.04 11.92 -12.18
N LYS A 30 -3.02 11.11 -12.62
CA LYS A 30 -3.31 9.79 -12.04
C LYS A 30 -2.04 8.97 -11.83
N TRP A 31 -1.21 8.90 -12.87
CA TRP A 31 0.06 8.17 -12.86
C TRP A 31 1.05 8.68 -11.81
N PHE A 32 1.07 9.99 -11.56
CA PHE A 32 1.89 10.58 -10.51
C PHE A 32 1.37 10.21 -9.11
N GLY A 33 0.05 10.17 -8.93
CA GLY A 33 -0.57 9.66 -7.69
C GLY A 33 -0.23 8.20 -7.42
N VAL A 34 -0.25 7.35 -8.45
CA VAL A 34 0.12 5.93 -8.35
C VAL A 34 1.60 5.75 -8.04
N LEU A 35 2.48 6.49 -8.71
CA LEU A 35 3.93 6.44 -8.49
C LEU A 35 4.29 6.85 -7.06
N ILE A 36 3.65 7.90 -6.52
CA ILE A 36 3.88 8.30 -5.14
C ILE A 36 3.30 7.26 -4.16
N GLY A 37 2.12 6.71 -4.42
CA GLY A 37 1.56 5.62 -3.63
C GLY A 37 2.49 4.39 -3.57
N PHE A 38 3.13 4.04 -4.70
CA PHE A 38 4.14 2.99 -4.77
C PHE A 38 5.38 3.31 -3.93
N CYS A 39 5.91 4.53 -4.03
CA CYS A 39 7.06 4.97 -3.24
C CYS A 39 6.76 4.93 -1.73
N ILE A 40 5.59 5.42 -1.31
CA ILE A 40 5.17 5.42 0.10
C ILE A 40 4.96 3.99 0.60
N ASN A 41 4.32 3.11 -0.19
CA ASN A 41 4.16 1.70 0.15
C ASN A 41 5.51 1.02 0.33
N THR A 42 6.43 1.23 -0.61
CA THR A 42 7.77 0.65 -0.56
C THR A 42 8.50 1.11 0.69
N LEU A 43 8.44 2.39 1.03
CA LEU A 43 9.08 2.93 2.22
C LEU A 43 8.47 2.37 3.51
N LEU A 44 7.15 2.38 3.65
CA LEU A 44 6.44 1.85 4.82
C LEU A 44 6.70 0.36 5.03
N LEU A 45 6.58 -0.44 3.97
CA LEU A 45 6.75 -1.90 4.04
C LEU A 45 8.22 -2.30 4.23
N SER A 46 9.17 -1.52 3.69
CA SER A 46 10.59 -1.73 3.96
C SER A 46 10.93 -1.43 5.43
N VAL A 47 10.42 -0.34 5.99
CA VAL A 47 10.59 -0.02 7.41
C VAL A 47 9.96 -1.10 8.29
N ALA A 48 8.75 -1.56 7.95
CA ALA A 48 8.10 -2.68 8.64
C ALA A 48 8.97 -3.94 8.61
N THR A 49 9.51 -4.30 7.44
CA THR A 49 10.42 -5.45 7.28
C THR A 49 11.60 -5.36 8.24
N ILE A 50 12.24 -4.19 8.35
CA ILE A 50 13.37 -3.97 9.25
C ILE A 50 12.96 -4.12 10.72
N ILE A 51 11.82 -3.53 11.11
CA ILE A 51 11.30 -3.61 12.49
C ILE A 51 10.99 -5.06 12.86
N PHE A 52 10.26 -5.78 12.02
CA PHE A 52 9.90 -7.18 12.27
C PHE A 52 11.13 -8.09 12.31
N TYR A 53 12.11 -7.85 11.45
CA TYR A 53 13.35 -8.62 11.43
C TYR A 53 14.25 -8.35 12.65
N LYS A 54 14.50 -7.06 12.99
CA LYS A 54 15.47 -6.69 14.02
C LYS A 54 14.89 -6.63 15.43
N VAL A 55 13.66 -6.15 15.60
CA VAL A 55 13.05 -5.92 16.92
C VAL A 55 12.31 -7.16 17.38
N PHE A 56 11.46 -7.70 16.51
CA PHE A 56 10.60 -8.85 16.84
C PHE A 56 11.24 -10.20 16.49
N ASN A 57 12.43 -10.21 15.87
CA ASN A 57 13.14 -11.42 15.44
C ASN A 57 12.29 -12.38 14.60
N VAL A 58 11.31 -11.84 13.87
CA VAL A 58 10.39 -12.61 13.02
C VAL A 58 11.13 -13.01 11.75
N LYS A 59 11.53 -14.28 11.68
CA LYS A 59 12.23 -14.85 10.52
C LYS A 59 11.29 -15.60 9.57
N ALA A 60 10.19 -16.13 10.10
CA ALA A 60 9.16 -16.84 9.38
C ALA A 60 7.78 -16.37 9.84
N VAL A 61 6.79 -16.50 8.96
CA VAL A 61 5.40 -16.12 9.22
C VAL A 61 4.56 -17.38 9.10
N ASP A 62 3.79 -17.76 10.11
CA ASP A 62 3.00 -19.00 9.99
C ASP A 62 1.74 -18.83 9.12
N GLY A 63 1.29 -19.90 8.47
CA GLY A 63 0.03 -19.95 7.70
C GLY A 63 0.23 -20.00 6.19
N VAL A 64 -0.78 -19.55 5.42
CA VAL A 64 -0.81 -19.63 3.94
C VAL A 64 0.41 -18.94 3.29
N PHE A 65 1.00 -17.96 3.98
CA PHE A 65 2.16 -17.21 3.51
C PHE A 65 3.49 -17.67 4.12
N ALA A 66 3.56 -18.86 4.71
CA ALA A 66 4.77 -19.36 5.36
C ALA A 66 5.99 -19.47 4.45
N GLY A 67 5.78 -19.79 3.17
CA GLY A 67 6.85 -19.78 2.18
C GLY A 67 7.44 -18.39 1.88
N LEU A 68 6.73 -17.31 2.22
CA LEU A 68 7.21 -15.94 2.01
C LEU A 68 8.04 -15.43 3.21
N GLY A 69 7.77 -15.91 4.42
CA GLY A 69 8.44 -15.44 5.64
C GLY A 69 8.41 -13.90 5.73
N ILE A 70 9.57 -13.29 6.00
CA ILE A 70 9.71 -11.82 6.07
C ILE A 70 9.47 -11.11 4.73
N LEU A 71 9.58 -11.82 3.59
CA LEU A 71 9.33 -11.26 2.26
C LEU A 71 7.84 -11.00 2.00
N ILE A 72 6.95 -11.38 2.93
CA ILE A 72 5.53 -11.05 2.85
C ILE A 72 5.30 -9.54 2.65
N PHE A 73 6.07 -8.69 3.33
CA PHE A 73 5.94 -7.24 3.18
C PHE A 73 6.26 -6.78 1.75
N ALA A 74 7.32 -7.33 1.15
CA ALA A 74 7.69 -7.04 -0.24
C ALA A 74 6.65 -7.55 -1.23
N PHE A 75 6.09 -8.74 -0.98
CA PHE A 75 5.03 -9.32 -1.81
C PHE A 75 3.76 -8.48 -1.85
N PHE A 76 3.41 -7.82 -0.74
CA PHE A 76 2.23 -6.96 -0.67
C PHE A 76 2.42 -5.56 -1.29
N ILE A 77 3.66 -5.12 -1.57
CA ILE A 77 3.92 -3.84 -2.26
C ILE A 77 3.14 -3.71 -3.59
N PRO A 78 3.26 -4.66 -4.55
CA PRO A 78 2.51 -4.58 -5.81
C PRO A 78 0.99 -4.68 -5.60
N ILE A 79 0.53 -5.50 -4.66
CA ILE A 79 -0.91 -5.67 -4.36
C ILE A 79 -1.52 -4.36 -3.87
N ILE A 80 -0.89 -3.73 -2.87
CA ILE A 80 -1.36 -2.47 -2.29
C ILE A 80 -1.30 -1.35 -3.33
N THR A 81 -0.26 -1.32 -4.17
CA THR A 81 -0.15 -0.38 -5.28
C THR A 81 -1.26 -0.56 -6.31
N CYS A 82 -1.62 -1.80 -6.63
CA CYS A 82 -2.72 -2.11 -7.53
C CYS A 82 -4.07 -1.63 -6.97
N ILE A 83 -4.32 -1.85 -5.68
CA ILE A 83 -5.50 -1.33 -4.98
C ILE A 83 -5.57 0.21 -5.08
N ASN A 84 -4.45 0.90 -4.81
CA ASN A 84 -4.38 2.36 -4.94
C ASN A 84 -4.69 2.83 -6.36
N PHE A 85 -4.20 2.13 -7.38
CA PHE A 85 -4.49 2.44 -8.79
C PHE A 85 -6.00 2.38 -9.09
N TYR A 86 -6.68 1.31 -8.65
CA TYR A 86 -8.13 1.18 -8.86
C TYR A 86 -8.94 2.22 -8.08
N ILE A 87 -8.52 2.56 -6.86
CA ILE A 87 -9.16 3.63 -6.07
C ILE A 87 -9.05 4.97 -6.80
N LEU A 88 -7.86 5.31 -7.33
CA LEU A 88 -7.66 6.52 -8.09
C LEU A 88 -8.46 6.53 -9.40
N GLU A 89 -8.54 5.39 -10.10
CA GLU A 89 -9.34 5.28 -11.32
C GLU A 89 -10.83 5.50 -11.05
N PHE A 90 -11.36 4.90 -9.99
CA PHE A 90 -12.74 5.08 -9.57
C PHE A 90 -13.05 6.55 -9.23
N LEU A 91 -12.13 7.22 -8.53
CA LEU A 91 -12.26 8.65 -8.21
C LEU A 91 -12.14 9.55 -9.45
N ASN A 92 -11.28 9.20 -10.41
CA ASN A 92 -11.14 9.92 -11.67
C ASN A 92 -12.42 9.83 -12.50
N ASN A 93 -12.99 8.63 -12.64
CA ASN A 93 -14.25 8.42 -13.36
C ASN A 93 -15.40 9.21 -12.75
N LYS A 94 -15.49 9.27 -11.41
CA LYS A 94 -16.48 10.11 -10.71
C LYS A 94 -16.29 11.62 -10.98
N ASN A 95 -15.05 12.10 -11.05
CA ASN A 95 -14.80 13.51 -11.37
C ASN A 95 -15.18 13.84 -12.81
N ILE A 96 -14.90 12.94 -13.77
CA ILE A 96 -15.30 13.11 -15.18
C ILE A 96 -16.82 13.20 -15.29
N VAL A 97 -17.56 12.27 -14.66
CA VAL A 97 -19.04 12.26 -14.66
C VAL A 97 -19.63 13.54 -14.06
N LYS A 98 -18.96 14.14 -13.06
CA LYS A 98 -19.41 15.39 -12.43
C LYS A 98 -19.18 16.64 -13.30
N ILE A 99 -18.29 16.60 -14.29
CA ILE A 99 -18.02 17.72 -15.21
C ILE A 99 -18.99 17.71 -16.40
N THR A 100 -19.52 16.53 -16.77
CA THR A 100 -20.41 16.34 -17.92
C THR A 100 -21.91 16.49 -17.62
N ASN A 101 -22.30 16.62 -16.34
CA ASN A 101 -23.67 16.88 -15.88
C ASN A 101 -23.80 18.32 -15.39
#